data_AF-A0A397BHD4-F1
#
_entry.id   AF-A0A397BHD4-F1
#
_cell.length_a   1.000
_cell.length_b   1.000
_cell.length_c   1.000
_cell.angle_alpha   90.00
_cell.angle_beta   90.00
_cell.angle_gamma   90.00
#
_symmetry.space_group_name_H-M   'P 1'
#
loop_
_entity.id
_entity.type
_entity.pdbx_description
1 polymer ?
#
loop_
_entity_poly.entity_id
_entity_poly.type
_entity_poly.pdbx_seq_one_letter_code
_entity_poly.pdbx_strand_id
1 'polypeptide(L)'
;MEVVIRQYLVEADGRKLLLQDDDTARTFIDDLSRNDDLHATGNEHPGDNQLYRGMRSDSYVTQLAQVLAAWKETSRHPLLELPDVPMVGVTEDKSSLLRVLGIPLEMVVHVDSVASMDSFITAIGGARGILTLLGVRCTVGSAVVCPPTRAQCLEAFNRRQSSDSKSSILTIGARQWTKHVQRSLNGWWGVNKGSEAAKNAVAECMIVQLLDSTVWKNIHGLPNGPVVFEIRQHEGYGARWSIQGGKDVHFRGFVEPYFENGHDVGWMH
;
A
#
# COMPACT_ATOMS: atom_id res chain seq x y z
N MET A 1 -15.68 -16.37 -4.74
CA MET A 1 -14.28 -15.98 -5.00
C MET A 1 -13.45 -15.97 -3.72
N GLU A 2 -13.81 -15.16 -2.71
CA GLU A 2 -13.02 -15.05 -1.48
C GLU A 2 -12.79 -16.39 -0.76
N VAL A 3 -13.82 -17.23 -0.64
CA VAL A 3 -13.72 -18.57 -0.07
C VAL A 3 -12.63 -19.41 -0.75
N VAL A 4 -12.57 -19.38 -2.08
CA VAL A 4 -11.58 -20.13 -2.87
C VAL A 4 -10.17 -19.59 -2.62
N ILE A 5 -10.00 -18.26 -2.54
CA ILE A 5 -8.71 -17.64 -2.21
C ILE A 5 -8.26 -18.06 -0.81
N ARG A 6 -9.14 -17.96 0.20
CA ARG A 6 -8.81 -18.35 1.58
C ARG A 6 -8.44 -19.82 1.67
N GLN A 7 -9.21 -20.70 1.02
CA GLN A 7 -8.90 -22.13 0.99
C GLN A 7 -7.55 -22.40 0.32
N TYR A 8 -7.28 -21.76 -0.83
CA TYR A 8 -5.99 -21.84 -1.49
C TYR A 8 -4.84 -21.43 -0.57
N LEU A 9 -4.96 -20.31 0.14
CA LEU A 9 -3.89 -19.81 1.02
C LEU A 9 -3.62 -20.73 2.22
N VAL A 10 -4.61 -21.49 2.68
CA VAL A 10 -4.44 -22.50 3.74
C VAL A 10 -3.79 -23.77 3.22
N GLU A 11 -4.14 -24.20 2.00
CA GLU A 11 -3.67 -25.45 1.40
C GLU A 11 -2.36 -25.30 0.62
N ALA A 12 -2.01 -24.08 0.20
CA ALA A 12 -0.82 -23.82 -0.58
C ALA A 12 0.45 -24.03 0.25
N ASP A 13 1.41 -24.78 -0.30
CA ASP A 13 2.75 -24.92 0.27
C ASP A 13 3.64 -23.68 0.06
N GLY A 14 3.07 -22.59 -0.46
CA GLY A 14 3.75 -21.33 -0.72
C GLY A 14 4.66 -21.32 -1.96
N ARG A 15 4.96 -22.47 -2.59
CA ARG A 15 5.95 -22.54 -3.68
C ARG A 15 5.55 -21.75 -4.92
N LYS A 16 4.24 -21.70 -5.22
CA LYS A 16 3.73 -20.92 -6.36
C LYS A 16 3.74 -19.42 -6.15
N LEU A 17 4.00 -18.96 -4.93
CA LEU A 17 4.21 -17.54 -4.67
C LEU A 17 5.56 -17.04 -5.21
N LEU A 18 6.47 -17.95 -5.58
CA LEU A 18 7.80 -17.63 -6.12
C LEU A 18 8.60 -16.72 -5.17
N LEU A 19 8.44 -16.95 -3.87
CA LEU A 19 9.17 -16.27 -2.80
C LEU A 19 10.43 -17.06 -2.44
N GLN A 20 11.40 -16.39 -1.82
CA GLN A 20 12.75 -16.91 -1.63
C GLN A 20 12.80 -18.18 -0.76
N ASP A 21 11.91 -18.27 0.22
CA ASP A 21 11.82 -19.36 1.18
C ASP A 21 10.39 -19.47 1.76
N ASP A 22 10.14 -20.57 2.45
CA ASP A 22 8.84 -20.91 3.05
C ASP A 22 8.45 -19.92 4.17
N ASP A 23 9.40 -19.30 4.85
CA ASP A 23 9.14 -18.31 5.92
C ASP A 23 8.59 -17.01 5.33
N THR A 24 9.18 -16.57 4.23
CA THR A 24 8.73 -15.42 3.43
C THR A 24 7.35 -15.70 2.84
N ALA A 25 7.12 -16.91 2.32
CA ALA A 25 5.82 -17.31 1.81
C ALA A 25 4.73 -17.31 2.89
N ARG A 26 5.00 -17.89 4.06
CA ARG A 26 4.08 -17.87 5.20
C ARG A 26 3.77 -16.46 5.67
N THR A 27 4.79 -15.61 5.81
CA THR A 27 4.61 -14.21 6.20
C THR A 27 3.73 -13.45 5.19
N PHE A 28 3.98 -13.64 3.89
CA PHE A 28 3.16 -13.03 2.85
C PHE A 28 1.70 -13.48 2.92
N ILE A 29 1.44 -14.77 3.15
CA ILE A 29 0.08 -15.34 3.29
C ILE A 29 -0.64 -14.79 4.52
N ASP A 30 0.05 -14.74 5.67
CA ASP A 30 -0.47 -14.21 6.92
C ASP A 30 -0.88 -12.74 6.75
N ASP A 31 -0.03 -11.94 6.12
CA ASP A 31 -0.28 -10.51 5.92
C ASP A 31 -1.37 -10.25 4.87
N LEU A 32 -1.48 -11.10 3.84
CA LEU A 32 -2.58 -11.00 2.87
C LEU A 32 -3.94 -11.25 3.54
N SER A 33 -3.97 -12.18 4.50
CA SER A 33 -5.18 -12.63 5.22
C SER A 33 -5.54 -11.75 6.41
N ARG A 34 -4.65 -10.83 6.82
CA ARG A 34 -4.82 -9.96 7.97
C ARG A 34 -6.04 -9.05 7.82
N ASN A 35 -6.94 -9.12 8.80
CA ASN A 35 -8.05 -8.19 8.99
C ASN A 35 -7.73 -7.31 10.19
N ASP A 36 -7.55 -6.01 9.98
CA ASP A 36 -7.31 -5.06 11.06
C ASP A 36 -8.47 -4.05 11.09
N ASP A 37 -9.68 -4.53 11.40
CA ASP A 37 -10.87 -3.70 11.63
C ASP A 37 -10.77 -2.96 12.97
N LEU A 38 -9.79 -2.07 13.13
CA LEU A 38 -9.60 -1.42 14.43
C LEU A 38 -10.63 -0.35 14.73
N HIS A 39 -11.23 0.32 13.74
CA HIS A 39 -12.34 1.24 13.95
C HIS A 39 -13.13 1.46 12.64
N ALA A 40 -14.02 0.54 12.28
CA ALA A 40 -15.11 0.87 11.36
C ALA A 40 -16.11 1.80 12.07
N THR A 41 -15.69 3.03 12.35
CA THR A 41 -16.63 4.10 12.70
C THR A 41 -17.31 4.56 11.43
N GLY A 42 -18.37 3.82 11.05
CA GLY A 42 -19.56 4.39 10.42
C GLY A 42 -19.39 5.28 9.19
N ASN A 43 -18.35 5.11 8.38
CA ASN A 43 -18.37 5.56 6.99
C ASN A 43 -18.21 4.33 6.10
N GLU A 44 -19.34 3.68 5.83
CA GLU A 44 -19.55 3.12 4.51
C GLU A 44 -19.28 4.26 3.52
N HIS A 45 -18.06 4.31 2.95
CA HIS A 45 -17.83 5.23 1.86
C HIS A 45 -18.75 4.81 0.70
N PRO A 46 -19.51 5.77 0.15
CA PRO A 46 -20.61 5.46 -0.75
C PRO A 46 -20.06 4.92 -2.07
N GLY A 47 -20.55 3.76 -2.47
CA GLY A 47 -21.16 3.56 -3.79
C GLY A 47 -20.32 3.69 -5.07
N ASP A 48 -19.04 4.06 -5.02
CA ASP A 48 -18.23 4.19 -6.24
C ASP A 48 -17.16 3.09 -6.29
N ASN A 49 -17.42 2.13 -7.17
CA ASN A 49 -16.64 0.94 -7.49
C ASN A 49 -15.25 1.30 -8.07
N GLN A 50 -14.35 1.91 -7.28
CA GLN A 50 -13.01 2.30 -7.73
C GLN A 50 -11.95 1.47 -7.01
N LEU A 51 -11.65 0.28 -7.56
CA LEU A 51 -10.78 -0.75 -6.96
C LEU A 51 -9.38 -0.25 -6.54
N TYR A 52 -8.89 0.82 -7.16
CA TYR A 52 -7.51 1.29 -7.04
C TYR A 52 -7.38 2.72 -6.49
N ARG A 53 -8.40 3.20 -5.77
CA ARG A 53 -8.35 4.48 -5.04
C ARG A 53 -8.55 4.27 -3.54
N GLY A 54 -7.74 4.97 -2.77
CA GLY A 54 -7.67 4.87 -1.33
C GLY A 54 -7.04 3.58 -0.82
N MET A 55 -6.59 3.60 0.43
CA MET A 55 -6.27 2.41 1.21
C MET A 55 -7.52 1.94 1.94
N ARG A 56 -8.08 0.84 1.45
CA ARG A 56 -9.25 0.17 1.99
C ARG A 56 -8.92 -0.56 3.30
N SER A 57 -9.92 -0.71 4.15
CA SER A 57 -9.78 -1.36 5.46
C SER A 57 -9.90 -2.89 5.39
N ASP A 58 -10.55 -3.44 4.35
CA ASP A 58 -10.70 -4.88 4.16
C ASP A 58 -9.35 -5.59 4.02
N SER A 59 -9.26 -6.88 4.40
CA SER A 59 -8.07 -7.70 4.08
C SER A 59 -7.74 -7.67 2.59
N TYR A 60 -6.46 -7.86 2.27
CA TYR A 60 -6.03 -7.99 0.88
C TYR A 60 -6.65 -9.20 0.18
N VAL A 61 -7.01 -10.26 0.91
CA VAL A 61 -7.80 -11.38 0.37
C VAL A 61 -9.18 -10.92 -0.11
N THR A 62 -9.89 -10.13 0.68
CA THR A 62 -11.21 -9.56 0.29
C THR A 62 -11.06 -8.62 -0.89
N GLN A 63 -10.05 -7.75 -0.89
CA GLN A 63 -9.76 -6.85 -2.01
C GLN A 63 -9.44 -7.63 -3.29
N LEU A 64 -8.60 -8.67 -3.23
CA LEU A 64 -8.29 -9.54 -4.36
C LEU A 64 -9.54 -10.24 -4.87
N ALA A 65 -10.41 -10.72 -3.96
CA ALA A 65 -11.66 -11.36 -4.33
C ALA A 65 -12.57 -10.43 -5.14
N GLN A 66 -12.66 -9.15 -4.74
CA GLN A 66 -13.45 -8.14 -5.45
C GLN A 66 -12.83 -7.76 -6.78
N VAL A 67 -11.50 -7.66 -6.89
CA VAL A 67 -10.81 -7.46 -8.18
C VAL A 67 -11.16 -8.60 -9.15
N LEU A 68 -11.03 -9.86 -8.72
CA LEU A 68 -11.35 -11.01 -9.57
C LEU A 68 -12.85 -11.11 -9.89
N ALA A 69 -13.73 -10.75 -8.94
CA ALA A 69 -15.17 -10.72 -9.18
C ALA A 69 -15.54 -9.64 -10.21
N ALA A 70 -15.00 -8.42 -10.07
CA ALA A 70 -15.21 -7.34 -11.03
C ALA A 70 -14.69 -7.71 -12.43
N TRP A 71 -13.56 -8.42 -12.51
CA TRP A 71 -13.06 -8.94 -13.79
C TRP A 71 -14.05 -9.91 -14.45
N LYS A 72 -14.59 -10.87 -13.67
CA LYS A 72 -15.60 -11.83 -14.17
C LYS A 72 -16.87 -11.13 -14.62
N GLU A 73 -17.38 -10.20 -13.81
CA GLU A 73 -18.65 -9.53 -14.04
C GLU A 73 -18.61 -8.61 -15.26
N THR A 74 -17.54 -7.81 -15.38
CA THR A 74 -17.42 -6.81 -16.45
C THR A 74 -16.83 -7.36 -17.74
N SER A 75 -16.20 -8.54 -17.68
CA SER A 75 -15.37 -9.08 -18.77
C SER A 75 -14.27 -8.11 -19.24
N ARG A 76 -13.89 -7.14 -18.39
CA ARG A 76 -12.83 -6.17 -18.63
C ARG A 76 -11.75 -6.36 -17.58
N HIS A 77 -10.49 -6.18 -17.99
CA HIS A 77 -9.38 -6.33 -17.07
C HIS A 77 -9.38 -5.16 -16.06
N PRO A 78 -9.50 -5.42 -14.74
CA PRO A 78 -9.62 -4.35 -13.74
C PRO A 78 -8.46 -3.37 -13.75
N LEU A 79 -7.22 -3.85 -13.96
CA LEU A 79 -6.03 -2.98 -14.02
C LEU A 79 -6.06 -1.90 -15.10
N LEU A 80 -7.00 -1.92 -16.06
CA LEU A 80 -7.22 -0.80 -16.97
C LEU A 80 -7.79 0.45 -16.26
N GLU A 81 -8.33 0.28 -15.05
CA GLU A 81 -8.82 1.36 -14.18
C GLU A 81 -7.73 1.89 -13.24
N LEU A 82 -6.50 1.35 -13.30
CA LEU A 82 -5.39 1.88 -12.50
C LEU A 82 -5.16 3.35 -12.87
N PRO A 83 -5.15 4.27 -11.90
CA PRO A 83 -4.83 5.66 -12.17
C PRO A 83 -3.43 5.78 -12.79
N ASP A 84 -3.34 6.53 -13.90
CA ASP A 84 -2.06 6.96 -14.45
C ASP A 84 -1.56 8.15 -13.64
N VAL A 85 -0.48 7.95 -12.91
CA VAL A 85 0.12 8.96 -12.04
C VAL A 85 1.60 9.03 -12.42
N PRO A 86 1.99 9.91 -13.37
CA PRO A 86 3.37 9.98 -13.84
C PRO A 86 4.28 10.42 -12.70
N MET A 87 5.07 9.48 -12.18
CA MET A 87 6.08 9.75 -11.16
C MET A 87 7.38 10.17 -11.84
N VAL A 88 7.58 11.48 -11.97
CA VAL A 88 8.78 12.05 -12.60
C VAL A 88 10.05 11.47 -11.96
N GLY A 89 10.98 10.98 -12.77
CA GLY A 89 12.23 10.39 -12.29
C GLY A 89 12.10 8.97 -11.73
N VAL A 90 10.92 8.35 -11.77
CA VAL A 90 10.70 6.96 -11.38
C VAL A 90 10.36 6.11 -12.61
N THR A 91 11.20 5.12 -12.89
CA THR A 91 10.96 4.16 -13.97
C THR A 91 10.20 2.96 -13.44
N GLU A 92 8.95 2.77 -13.89
CA GLU A 92 8.17 1.57 -13.60
C GLU A 92 8.65 0.37 -14.43
N ASP A 93 8.83 -0.77 -13.76
CA ASP A 93 8.96 -2.07 -14.41
C ASP A 93 7.55 -2.61 -14.71
N LYS A 94 7.20 -2.60 -15.98
CA LYS A 94 5.89 -3.04 -16.47
C LYS A 94 5.80 -4.55 -16.73
N SER A 95 6.85 -5.33 -16.51
CA SER A 95 6.88 -6.76 -16.85
C SER A 95 5.74 -7.55 -16.18
N SER A 96 5.56 -7.37 -14.87
CA SER A 96 4.46 -8.01 -14.12
C SER A 96 3.08 -7.49 -14.56
N LEU A 97 2.96 -6.18 -14.82
CA LEU A 97 1.71 -5.59 -15.30
C LEU A 97 1.31 -6.20 -16.65
N LEU A 98 2.23 -6.24 -17.61
CA LEU A 98 2.00 -6.81 -18.94
C LEU A 98 1.68 -8.31 -18.86
N ARG A 99 2.35 -9.05 -17.97
CA ARG A 99 2.04 -10.46 -17.71
C ARG A 99 0.60 -10.64 -17.25
N VAL A 100 0.16 -9.87 -16.25
CA VAL A 100 -1.19 -9.96 -15.70
C VAL A 100 -2.24 -9.52 -16.72
N LEU A 101 -1.99 -8.43 -17.46
CA LEU A 101 -2.85 -7.97 -18.56
C LEU A 101 -3.01 -9.00 -19.68
N GLY A 102 -1.99 -9.85 -19.88
CA GLY A 102 -2.03 -10.93 -20.86
C GLY A 102 -2.79 -12.18 -20.40
N ILE A 103 -3.30 -12.22 -19.17
CA ILE A 103 -4.08 -13.37 -18.69
C ILE A 103 -5.45 -13.37 -19.38
N PRO A 104 -5.82 -14.50 -20.00
CA PRO A 104 -7.09 -14.58 -20.67
C PRO A 104 -8.28 -14.62 -19.68
N LEU A 105 -9.41 -14.04 -20.09
CA LEU A 105 -10.63 -13.98 -19.27
C LEU A 105 -11.12 -15.37 -18.86
N GLU A 106 -11.00 -16.38 -19.73
CA GLU A 106 -11.42 -17.75 -19.41
C GLU A 106 -10.66 -18.31 -18.22
N MET A 107 -9.37 -18.01 -18.06
CA MET A 107 -8.61 -18.49 -16.91
C MET A 107 -9.19 -17.96 -15.61
N VAL A 108 -9.59 -16.69 -15.58
CA VAL A 108 -10.19 -16.05 -14.42
C VAL A 108 -11.57 -16.63 -14.15
N VAL A 109 -12.43 -16.74 -15.17
CA VAL A 109 -13.80 -17.27 -15.08
C VAL A 109 -13.80 -18.66 -14.42
N HIS A 110 -12.84 -19.52 -14.79
CA HIS A 110 -12.70 -20.89 -14.25
C HIS A 110 -12.00 -20.98 -12.89
N VAL A 111 -11.64 -19.87 -12.24
CA VAL A 111 -11.17 -19.90 -10.85
C VAL A 111 -12.35 -20.17 -9.92
N ASP A 112 -12.45 -21.43 -9.49
CA ASP A 112 -13.56 -22.00 -8.70
C ASP A 112 -13.10 -23.03 -7.64
N SER A 113 -11.83 -23.44 -7.68
CA SER A 113 -11.24 -24.45 -6.81
C SER A 113 -9.79 -24.08 -6.47
N VAL A 114 -9.21 -24.77 -5.48
CA VAL A 114 -7.80 -24.58 -5.10
C VAL A 114 -6.86 -24.85 -6.28
N ALA A 115 -7.13 -25.88 -7.09
CA ALA A 115 -6.30 -26.22 -8.24
C ALA A 115 -6.35 -25.17 -9.37
N SER A 116 -7.54 -24.63 -9.68
CA SER A 116 -7.68 -23.55 -10.66
C SER A 116 -7.11 -22.22 -10.13
N MET A 117 -7.21 -21.97 -8.82
CA MET A 117 -6.52 -20.84 -8.17
C MET A 117 -5.00 -20.99 -8.26
N ASP A 118 -4.44 -22.16 -7.96
CA ASP A 118 -2.99 -22.41 -8.05
C ASP A 118 -2.44 -22.16 -9.45
N SER A 119 -3.17 -22.63 -10.46
CA SER A 119 -2.86 -22.41 -11.87
C SER A 119 -2.89 -20.93 -12.22
N PHE A 120 -3.91 -20.20 -11.73
CA PHE A 120 -4.03 -18.76 -11.92
C PHE A 120 -2.89 -17.98 -11.24
N ILE A 121 -2.58 -18.29 -9.98
CA ILE A 121 -1.47 -17.65 -9.23
C ILE A 121 -0.13 -17.89 -9.93
N THR A 122 0.11 -19.10 -10.44
CA THR A 122 1.29 -19.41 -11.25
C THR A 122 1.31 -18.57 -12.54
N ALA A 123 0.17 -18.45 -13.22
CA ALA A 123 0.07 -17.71 -14.47
C ALA A 123 0.34 -16.22 -14.29
N ILE A 124 -0.15 -15.58 -13.22
CA ILE A 124 0.14 -14.16 -12.93
C ILE A 124 1.55 -13.89 -12.41
N GLY A 125 2.33 -14.93 -12.11
CA GLY A 125 3.71 -14.80 -11.63
C GLY A 125 3.84 -14.74 -10.10
N GLY A 126 3.01 -15.48 -9.39
CA GLY A 126 3.08 -15.66 -7.94
C GLY A 126 2.74 -14.39 -7.15
N ALA A 127 3.45 -14.18 -6.04
CA ALA A 127 3.21 -13.06 -5.13
C ALA A 127 3.31 -11.70 -5.82
N ARG A 128 4.22 -11.54 -6.79
CA ARG A 128 4.34 -10.29 -7.54
C ARG A 128 3.08 -9.98 -8.35
N GLY A 129 2.51 -11.00 -8.99
CA GLY A 129 1.24 -10.90 -9.71
C GLY A 129 0.06 -10.55 -8.80
N ILE A 130 -0.01 -11.15 -7.60
CA ILE A 130 -1.01 -10.82 -6.58
C ILE A 130 -0.92 -9.33 -6.22
N LEU A 131 0.29 -8.84 -5.93
CA LEU A 131 0.50 -7.43 -5.59
C LEU A 131 0.13 -6.50 -6.76
N THR A 132 0.42 -6.90 -8.00
CA THR A 132 -0.01 -6.17 -9.20
C THR A 132 -1.53 -6.09 -9.29
N LEU A 133 -2.26 -7.19 -9.07
CA LEU A 133 -3.73 -7.19 -9.03
C LEU A 133 -4.31 -6.30 -7.93
N LEU A 134 -3.60 -6.14 -6.82
CA LEU A 134 -3.94 -5.22 -5.73
C LEU A 134 -3.54 -3.75 -6.00
N GLY A 135 -3.04 -3.45 -7.20
CA GLY A 135 -2.63 -2.11 -7.63
C GLY A 135 -1.30 -1.63 -7.06
N VAL A 136 -0.47 -2.52 -6.49
CA VAL A 136 0.89 -2.19 -6.06
C VAL A 136 1.78 -2.09 -7.29
N ARG A 137 2.38 -0.92 -7.50
CA ARG A 137 3.29 -0.65 -8.62
C ARG A 137 4.61 -1.41 -8.45
N CYS A 138 5.34 -1.52 -9.55
CA CYS A 138 6.66 -2.15 -9.59
C CYS A 138 7.63 -1.18 -10.27
N THR A 139 8.75 -0.92 -9.62
CA THR A 139 9.83 -0.07 -10.10
C THR A 139 11.16 -0.80 -9.93
N VAL A 140 12.22 -0.26 -10.50
CA VAL A 140 13.57 -0.73 -10.16
C VAL A 140 13.76 -0.61 -8.64
N GLY A 141 14.11 -1.72 -7.97
CA GLY A 141 14.28 -1.78 -6.53
C GLY A 141 13.01 -2.08 -5.72
N SER A 142 11.87 -2.39 -6.38
CA SER A 142 10.68 -2.90 -5.69
C SER A 142 10.95 -4.24 -5.03
N ALA A 143 10.39 -4.44 -3.83
CA ALA A 143 10.41 -5.70 -3.12
C ALA A 143 9.06 -6.44 -3.26
N VAL A 144 9.09 -7.77 -3.16
CA VAL A 144 7.88 -8.60 -3.15
C VAL A 144 7.48 -8.88 -1.71
N VAL A 145 6.82 -7.91 -1.10
CA VAL A 145 6.36 -7.95 0.30
C VAL A 145 4.90 -7.48 0.33
N CYS A 146 4.08 -8.10 1.17
CA CYS A 146 2.70 -7.66 1.36
C CYS A 146 2.71 -6.24 1.99
N PRO A 147 1.94 -5.27 1.48
CA PRO A 147 1.94 -3.93 2.05
C PRO A 147 1.32 -3.95 3.46
N PRO A 148 1.75 -3.06 4.38
CA PRO A 148 1.07 -2.90 5.66
C PRO A 148 -0.39 -2.48 5.46
N THR A 149 -1.28 -2.88 6.37
CA THR A 149 -2.69 -2.49 6.34
C THR A 149 -2.87 -1.01 6.66
N ARG A 150 -4.05 -0.46 6.33
CA ARG A 150 -4.42 0.91 6.73
C ARG A 150 -4.28 1.11 8.24
N ALA A 151 -4.74 0.13 9.02
CA ALA A 151 -4.69 0.18 10.47
C ALA A 151 -3.25 0.15 11.00
N GLN A 152 -2.38 -0.72 10.46
CA GLN A 152 -0.95 -0.72 10.81
C GLN A 152 -0.28 0.62 10.48
N CYS A 153 -0.64 1.23 9.34
CA CYS A 153 -0.13 2.55 8.96
C CYS A 153 -0.54 3.64 9.95
N LEU A 154 -1.81 3.66 10.36
CA LEU A 154 -2.37 4.60 11.34
C LEU A 154 -1.81 4.38 12.74
N GLU A 155 -1.70 3.12 13.18
CA GLU A 155 -1.10 2.78 14.46
C GLU A 155 0.35 3.27 14.52
N ALA A 156 1.15 2.95 13.51
CA ALA A 156 2.55 3.40 13.41
C ALA A 156 2.68 4.93 13.42
N PHE A 157 1.72 5.63 12.81
CA PHE A 157 1.65 7.09 12.79
C PHE A 157 1.31 7.67 14.18
N ASN A 158 0.32 7.07 14.86
CA ASN A 158 -0.23 7.53 16.13
C ASN A 158 0.56 7.05 17.37
N ARG A 159 1.54 6.16 17.21
CA ARG A 159 2.48 5.79 18.27
C ARG A 159 3.08 7.04 18.93
N ARG A 160 3.13 7.04 20.26
CA ARG A 160 3.89 8.05 21.01
C ARG A 160 5.37 7.77 20.85
N GLN A 161 6.17 8.82 20.73
CA GLN A 161 7.61 8.66 20.81
C GLN A 161 7.98 8.23 22.24
N SER A 162 8.62 7.08 22.40
CA SER A 162 9.20 6.66 23.68
C SER A 162 10.42 7.53 23.98
N SER A 163 10.20 8.66 24.64
CA SER A 163 11.26 9.34 25.38
C SER A 163 10.83 9.41 26.83
N ASP A 164 11.72 9.11 27.77
CA ASP A 164 11.51 9.27 29.21
C ASP A 164 11.14 10.71 29.63
N SER A 165 11.14 11.66 28.69
CA SER A 165 10.61 12.99 28.92
C SER A 165 9.07 12.97 28.88
N LYS A 166 8.44 13.12 30.05
CA LYS A 166 6.98 13.28 30.22
C LYS A 166 6.40 14.57 29.59
N SER A 167 7.18 15.32 28.83
CA SER A 167 6.86 16.71 28.46
C SER A 167 6.05 16.86 27.17
N SER A 168 6.13 15.92 26.24
CA SER A 168 5.46 16.03 24.93
C SER A 168 4.50 14.88 24.69
N ILE A 169 3.30 15.22 24.22
CA ILE A 169 2.26 14.27 23.82
C ILE A 169 2.17 14.07 22.31
N LEU A 170 3.05 14.72 21.53
CA LEU A 170 3.09 14.54 20.07
C LEU A 170 3.34 13.08 19.67
N THR A 171 2.55 12.61 18.71
CA THR A 171 2.76 11.32 18.05
C THR A 171 3.97 11.37 17.12
N ILE A 172 4.50 10.21 16.72
CA ILE A 172 5.59 10.11 15.73
C ILE A 172 5.18 10.85 14.45
N GLY A 173 3.98 10.59 13.96
CA GLY A 173 3.41 11.23 12.77
C GLY A 173 3.32 12.74 12.90
N ALA A 174 2.75 13.25 13.99
CA ALA A 174 2.61 14.69 14.22
C ALA A 174 3.96 15.42 14.33
N ARG A 175 4.98 14.78 14.92
CA ARG A 175 6.34 15.35 14.93
C ARG A 175 6.95 15.43 13.54
N GLN A 176 6.75 14.41 12.71
CA GLN A 176 7.22 14.47 11.32
C GLN A 176 6.45 15.52 10.53
N TRP A 177 5.13 15.61 10.72
CA TRP A 177 4.28 16.62 10.08
C TRP A 177 4.75 18.03 10.43
N THR A 178 4.96 18.33 11.72
CA THR A 178 5.39 19.67 12.17
C THR A 178 6.74 20.09 11.58
N LYS A 179 7.66 19.15 11.36
CA LYS A 179 8.94 19.41 10.67
C LYS A 179 8.76 19.56 9.16
N HIS A 180 7.89 18.77 8.56
CA HIS A 180 7.67 18.73 7.12
C HIS A 180 6.99 20.01 6.63
N VAL A 181 5.90 20.42 7.28
CA VAL A 181 5.15 21.63 6.95
C VAL A 181 5.95 22.93 7.10
N GLN A 182 6.99 22.93 7.95
CA GLN A 182 7.89 24.09 8.09
C GLN A 182 8.88 24.23 6.93
N ARG A 183 9.11 23.15 6.17
CA ARG A 183 10.01 23.13 5.02
C ARG A 183 9.23 23.34 3.73
N SER A 184 8.04 22.74 3.66
CA SER A 184 7.16 22.84 2.51
C SER A 184 6.79 24.27 2.13
N LEU A 185 7.10 24.64 0.89
CA LEU A 185 7.02 26.03 0.41
C LEU A 185 5.62 26.45 -0.08
N ASN A 186 4.72 25.50 -0.35
CA ASN A 186 3.44 25.78 -1.02
C ASN A 186 2.21 25.74 -0.08
N GLY A 187 2.41 25.38 1.19
CA GLY A 187 1.34 25.34 2.20
C GLY A 187 0.38 24.15 2.09
N TRP A 188 0.61 23.19 1.21
CA TRP A 188 -0.27 22.02 1.00
C TRP A 188 -0.47 21.21 2.30
N TRP A 189 0.58 21.07 3.10
CA TRP A 189 0.55 20.35 4.39
C TRP A 189 -0.15 21.11 5.52
N GLY A 190 -0.68 22.31 5.26
CA GLY A 190 -1.36 23.15 6.23
C GLY A 190 -0.41 24.06 7.02
N VAL A 191 -0.77 24.35 8.27
CA VAL A 191 -0.08 25.36 9.09
C VAL A 191 0.25 24.80 10.48
N ASN A 192 1.54 24.78 10.84
CA ASN A 192 2.02 24.37 12.16
C ASN A 192 1.71 25.43 13.23
N LYS A 193 0.50 25.38 13.80
CA LYS A 193 0.03 26.26 14.89
C LYS A 193 -0.75 25.47 15.94
N GLY A 194 -0.94 26.09 17.11
CA GLY A 194 -1.74 25.52 18.20
C GLY A 194 -0.96 24.63 19.18
N SER A 195 -1.70 23.99 20.07
CA SER A 195 -1.18 23.05 21.08
C SER A 195 -0.71 21.73 20.44
N GLU A 196 0.03 20.91 21.20
CA GLU A 196 0.43 19.58 20.71
C GLU A 196 -0.77 18.68 20.39
N ALA A 197 -1.86 18.78 21.16
CA ALA A 197 -3.10 18.07 20.85
C ALA A 197 -3.71 18.53 19.52
N ALA A 198 -3.72 19.84 19.25
CA ALA A 198 -4.19 20.37 17.98
C ALA A 198 -3.30 19.91 16.81
N LYS A 199 -1.98 19.89 17.00
CA LYS A 199 -1.03 19.39 15.99
C LYS A 199 -1.20 17.89 15.72
N ASN A 200 -1.47 17.08 16.74
CA ASN A 200 -1.81 15.67 16.57
C ASN A 200 -3.07 15.51 15.70
N ALA A 201 -4.15 16.24 16.04
CA ALA A 201 -5.41 16.15 15.29
C ALA A 201 -5.26 16.59 13.82
N VAL A 202 -4.52 17.67 13.56
CA VAL A 202 -4.27 18.13 12.18
C VAL A 202 -3.42 17.11 11.41
N ALA A 203 -2.34 16.61 12.02
CA ALA A 203 -1.48 15.62 11.37
C ALA A 203 -2.21 14.30 11.10
N GLU A 204 -3.09 13.88 12.00
CA GLU A 204 -3.95 12.71 11.82
C GLU A 204 -4.96 12.91 10.68
N CYS A 205 -5.59 14.07 10.60
CA CYS A 205 -6.46 14.42 9.47
C CYS A 205 -5.69 14.37 8.13
N MET A 206 -4.46 14.88 8.09
CA MET A 206 -3.63 14.83 6.88
C MET A 206 -3.27 13.41 6.46
N ILE A 207 -2.89 12.53 7.39
CA ILE A 207 -2.54 11.14 7.01
C ILE A 207 -3.78 10.35 6.59
N VAL A 208 -4.93 10.58 7.24
CA VAL A 208 -6.21 9.97 6.83
C VAL A 208 -6.58 10.42 5.41
N GLN A 209 -6.48 11.72 5.10
CA GLN A 209 -6.71 12.24 3.76
C GLN A 209 -5.77 11.60 2.72
N LEU A 210 -4.48 11.44 3.03
CA LEU A 210 -3.54 10.75 2.15
C LEU A 210 -3.93 9.30 1.91
N LEU A 211 -4.28 8.56 2.97
CA LEU A 211 -4.73 7.18 2.87
C LEU A 211 -6.01 7.08 2.03
N ASP A 212 -6.97 7.99 2.17
CA ASP A 212 -8.23 7.99 1.42
C ASP A 212 -8.07 8.38 -0.05
N SER A 213 -7.11 9.26 -0.35
CA SER A 213 -6.84 9.77 -1.70
C SER A 213 -5.68 9.06 -2.42
N THR A 214 -5.14 7.99 -1.83
CA THR A 214 -4.03 7.22 -2.42
C THR A 214 -4.42 6.66 -3.79
N VAL A 215 -3.60 6.90 -4.79
CA VAL A 215 -3.78 6.37 -6.16
C VAL A 215 -2.55 5.63 -6.67
N TRP A 216 -1.43 5.78 -5.97
CA TRP A 216 -0.18 5.11 -6.25
C TRP A 216 0.38 4.54 -4.96
N LYS A 217 0.82 3.29 -4.99
CA LYS A 217 1.48 2.63 -3.86
C LYS A 217 2.55 1.66 -4.35
N ASN A 218 3.66 1.58 -3.63
CA ASN A 218 4.78 0.69 -3.93
C ASN A 218 5.50 0.26 -2.65
N ILE A 219 6.22 -0.87 -2.72
CA ILE A 219 7.14 -1.32 -1.70
C ILE A 219 8.51 -1.42 -2.37
N HIS A 220 9.47 -0.63 -1.90
CA HIS A 220 10.79 -0.57 -2.50
C HIS A 220 11.90 -0.28 -1.48
N GLY A 221 13.13 -0.63 -1.82
CA GLY A 221 14.31 -0.24 -1.04
C GLY A 221 14.61 1.25 -1.18
N LEU A 222 15.02 1.87 -0.08
CA LEU A 222 15.72 3.16 -0.15
C LEU A 222 17.22 2.92 -0.43
N PRO A 223 17.92 3.85 -1.13
CA PRO A 223 19.36 3.76 -1.29
C PRO A 223 20.06 3.64 0.07
N ASN A 224 20.81 2.56 0.28
CA ASN A 224 21.48 2.24 1.55
C ASN A 224 20.55 2.24 2.78
N GLY A 225 19.25 2.00 2.58
CA GLY A 225 18.23 2.12 3.61
C GLY A 225 17.28 0.92 3.68
N PRO A 226 16.25 1.00 4.54
CA PRO A 226 15.28 -0.08 4.69
C PRO A 226 14.37 -0.18 3.47
N VAL A 227 13.67 -1.32 3.39
CA VAL A 227 12.46 -1.44 2.55
C VAL A 227 11.36 -0.56 3.14
N VAL A 228 10.74 0.24 2.29
CA VAL A 228 9.63 1.11 2.67
C VAL A 228 8.39 0.80 1.85
N PHE A 229 7.24 0.92 2.51
CA PHE A 229 5.95 1.10 1.86
C PHE A 229 5.73 2.60 1.65
N GLU A 230 5.41 2.98 0.42
CA GLU A 230 5.15 4.36 0.02
C GLU A 230 3.78 4.44 -0.63
N ILE A 231 3.01 5.47 -0.24
CA ILE A 231 1.76 5.85 -0.88
C ILE A 231 1.85 7.27 -1.39
N ARG A 232 1.14 7.55 -2.48
CA ARG A 232 0.97 8.89 -3.02
C ARG A 232 -0.45 9.09 -3.50
N GLN A 233 -0.94 10.31 -3.30
CA GLN A 233 -2.15 10.79 -3.94
C GLN A 233 -1.84 11.42 -5.31
N HIS A 234 -2.86 11.83 -6.06
CA HIS A 234 -2.76 12.23 -7.47
C HIS A 234 -1.81 13.41 -7.78
N GLU A 235 -1.63 14.38 -6.88
CA GLU A 235 -0.67 15.49 -7.03
C GLU A 235 0.76 15.09 -6.62
N GLY A 236 0.99 13.84 -6.18
CA GLY A 236 2.30 13.33 -5.83
C GLY A 236 2.68 13.41 -4.34
N TYR A 237 2.01 14.21 -3.51
CA TYR A 237 2.21 14.18 -2.05
C TYR A 237 1.95 12.78 -1.48
N GLY A 238 2.69 12.41 -0.44
CA GLY A 238 2.63 11.05 0.06
C GLY A 238 3.21 10.83 1.45
N ALA A 239 3.31 9.56 1.81
CA ALA A 239 3.84 9.10 3.08
C ALA A 239 4.60 7.78 2.93
N ARG A 240 5.57 7.56 3.82
CA ARG A 240 6.39 6.35 3.88
C ARG A 240 6.33 5.69 5.25
N TRP A 241 6.32 4.36 5.24
CA TRP A 241 6.54 3.52 6.41
C TRP A 241 7.69 2.56 6.13
N SER A 242 8.59 2.34 7.08
CA SER A 242 9.55 1.22 6.98
C SER A 242 8.93 -0.04 7.54
N ILE A 243 9.24 -1.19 6.92
CA ILE A 243 8.82 -2.51 7.37
C ILE A 243 10.06 -3.19 7.96
N GLN A 244 10.12 -3.31 9.28
CA GLN A 244 11.24 -3.91 10.00
C GLN A 244 10.87 -5.31 10.51
N GLY A 245 11.77 -6.28 10.34
CA GLY A 245 11.55 -7.66 10.79
C GLY A 245 10.30 -8.32 10.20
N GLY A 246 9.85 -7.87 9.03
CA GLY A 246 8.66 -8.36 8.32
C GLY A 246 7.31 -7.92 8.91
N LYS A 247 7.24 -7.46 10.16
CA LYS A 247 5.97 -7.18 10.86
C LYS A 247 5.89 -5.82 11.55
N ASP A 248 7.01 -5.20 11.89
CA ASP A 248 7.01 -3.94 12.62
C ASP A 248 7.02 -2.74 11.67
N VAL A 249 5.89 -2.04 11.64
CA VAL A 249 5.64 -0.91 10.75
C VAL A 249 5.99 0.39 11.49
N HIS A 250 6.90 1.19 10.92
CA HIS A 250 7.28 2.48 11.50
C HIS A 250 7.01 3.62 10.53
N PHE A 251 6.28 4.64 10.97
CA PHE A 251 6.09 5.84 10.15
C PHE A 251 7.42 6.55 9.95
N ARG A 252 7.81 6.75 8.69
CA ARG A 252 9.13 7.28 8.35
C ARG A 252 9.11 8.77 8.00
N GLY A 253 8.01 9.24 7.43
CA GLY A 253 7.82 10.65 7.10
C GLY A 253 6.92 10.85 5.89
N PHE A 254 6.59 12.12 5.66
CA PHE A 254 5.88 12.59 4.48
C PHE A 254 6.84 12.81 3.31
N VAL A 255 6.31 12.80 2.09
CA VAL A 255 7.07 13.02 0.85
C VAL A 255 6.37 14.04 -0.04
N GLU A 256 7.16 14.94 -0.60
CA GLU A 256 6.72 15.92 -1.60
C GLU A 256 6.56 15.26 -2.98
N PRO A 257 5.81 15.90 -3.90
CA PRO A 257 5.72 15.47 -5.29
C PRO A 257 7.11 15.33 -5.92
N TYR A 258 7.23 14.37 -6.83
CA TYR A 258 8.45 14.26 -7.63
C TYR A 258 8.60 15.49 -8.51
N PHE A 259 9.83 15.97 -8.63
CA PHE A 259 10.21 16.98 -9.61
C PHE A 259 11.57 16.62 -10.22
N GLU A 260 11.82 17.14 -11.42
CA GLU A 260 13.02 16.84 -12.20
C GLU A 260 14.28 17.23 -11.40
N ASN A 261 15.27 16.33 -11.37
CA ASN A 261 16.53 16.47 -10.59
C ASN A 261 16.35 16.58 -9.07
N GLY A 262 15.21 16.16 -8.50
CA GLY A 262 14.96 16.19 -7.05
C GLY A 262 16.04 15.48 -6.23
N HIS A 263 16.59 14.37 -6.73
CA HIS A 263 17.72 13.66 -6.11
C HIS A 263 18.97 14.54 -6.00
N ASP A 264 19.30 15.30 -7.03
CA ASP A 264 20.55 16.07 -7.14
C ASP A 264 20.52 17.35 -6.28
N VAL A 265 19.32 17.83 -5.94
CA VAL A 265 19.12 18.94 -4.99
C VAL A 265 18.73 18.47 -3.58
N GLY A 266 18.88 17.18 -3.29
CA GLY A 266 18.67 16.62 -1.95
C GLY A 266 17.20 16.53 -1.52
N TRP A 267 16.27 16.52 -2.47
CA TRP A 267 14.82 16.62 -2.28
C TRP A 267 14.47 17.84 -1.43
N MET A 268 14.37 19.01 -2.07
CA MET A 268 13.82 20.18 -1.41
C MET A 268 12.40 19.84 -0.96
N HIS A 269 12.21 19.96 0.35
CA HIS A 269 10.90 19.97 0.99
C HIS A 269 10.42 21.40 0.94
#